data_AF-A0A4Y2LLL0-F1
#
_entry.id   AF-A0A4Y2LLL0-F1
#
_cell.length_a   1.000
_cell.length_b   1.000
_cell.length_c   1.000
_cell.angle_alpha   90.00
_cell.angle_beta   90.00
_cell.angle_gamma   90.00
#
_symmetry.space_group_name_H-M   'P 1'
#
loop_
_entity.id
_entity.type
_entity.pdbx_description
1 polymer ?
#
loop_
_entity_poly.entity_id
_entity_poly.type
_entity_poly.pdbx_seq_one_letter_code
_entity_poly.pdbx_strand_id
1 'polypeptide(L)'
;MSIFAGARKCDLKILAEEIGQTVNDSHKLKDLKKMFLVSKEYGEESAKEWWNMIINERKEREEKEIRKEEIAERRLQDEIQIAERRRQEEIEQREQEYEERKGKAGTRIRGTKSK
;
A
#
# COMPACT_ATOMS: atom_id res chain seq x y z
N MET A 1 -14.97 12.03 -29.15
CA MET A 1 -14.07 11.95 -27.96
C MET A 1 -13.45 10.57 -27.92
N SER A 2 -12.14 10.44 -27.68
CA SER A 2 -11.49 9.13 -27.56
C SER A 2 -11.49 8.70 -26.10
N ILE A 3 -12.25 7.66 -25.76
CA ILE A 3 -12.36 7.06 -24.41
C ILE A 3 -11.02 6.62 -23.82
N PHE A 4 -9.97 6.55 -24.63
CA PHE A 4 -8.63 6.15 -24.21
C PHE A 4 -7.62 7.31 -24.14
N ALA A 5 -8.08 8.56 -24.04
CA ALA A 5 -7.19 9.73 -24.02
C ALA A 5 -6.16 9.71 -22.86
N GLY A 6 -6.39 8.92 -21.80
CA GLY A 6 -5.47 8.74 -20.67
C GLY A 6 -5.08 7.29 -20.34
N ALA A 7 -5.36 6.32 -21.23
CA ALA A 7 -5.05 4.91 -20.94
C ALA A 7 -3.54 4.61 -21.09
N ARG A 8 -2.92 3.98 -20.09
CA ARG A 8 -1.52 3.52 -20.18
C ARG A 8 -1.46 2.25 -21.02
N LYS A 9 -0.29 1.99 -21.62
CA LYS A 9 -0.06 0.82 -22.46
C LYS A 9 -0.24 -0.50 -21.69
N CYS A 10 0.18 -0.53 -20.43
CA CYS A 10 0.03 -1.67 -19.53
C CYS A 10 -1.44 -2.04 -19.32
N ASP A 11 -2.28 -1.03 -19.07
CA ASP A 11 -3.70 -1.21 -18.82
C ASP A 11 -4.41 -1.76 -20.07
N LEU A 12 -4.06 -1.26 -21.27
CA LEU A 12 -4.62 -1.75 -22.54
C LEU A 12 -4.18 -3.16 -22.91
N LYS A 13 -2.99 -3.59 -22.46
CA LYS A 13 -2.48 -4.94 -22.67
C LYS A 13 -3.30 -5.96 -21.85
N ILE A 14 -3.49 -5.68 -20.56
CA ILE A 14 -4.31 -6.52 -19.66
C ILE A 14 -5.73 -6.66 -20.22
N LEU A 15 -6.34 -5.54 -20.63
CA LEU A 15 -7.68 -5.57 -21.20
C LEU A 15 -7.80 -6.39 -22.48
N ALA A 16 -6.74 -6.46 -23.27
CA ALA A 16 -6.77 -7.20 -24.52
C ALA A 16 -6.57 -8.71 -24.25
N GLU A 17 -5.72 -9.06 -23.28
CA GLU A 17 -5.63 -10.43 -22.76
C GLU A 17 -6.97 -10.91 -22.17
N GLU A 18 -7.72 -10.03 -21.49
CA GLU A 18 -9.05 -10.32 -20.92
C GLU A 18 -10.11 -10.61 -22.00
N ILE A 19 -9.99 -9.98 -23.17
CA ILE A 19 -10.82 -10.26 -24.36
C ILE A 19 -10.34 -11.52 -25.10
N GLY A 20 -9.32 -12.21 -24.57
CA GLY A 20 -8.74 -13.42 -25.17
C GLY A 20 -7.81 -13.13 -26.35
N GLN A 21 -7.41 -11.86 -26.55
CA GLN A 21 -6.44 -11.48 -27.56
C GLN A 21 -5.02 -11.62 -26.99
N THR A 22 -4.13 -12.25 -27.77
CA THR A 22 -2.73 -12.37 -27.38
C THR A 22 -2.01 -11.06 -27.65
N VAL A 23 -1.67 -10.32 -26.59
CA VAL A 23 -0.95 -9.04 -26.73
C VAL A 23 0.47 -9.16 -26.22
N ASN A 24 1.43 -8.90 -27.11
CA ASN A 24 2.83 -8.79 -26.75
C ASN A 24 3.22 -7.32 -26.44
N ASP A 25 4.39 -7.12 -25.84
CA ASP A 25 4.90 -5.77 -25.54
C ASP A 25 5.30 -4.96 -26.77
N SER A 26 5.42 -5.59 -27.95
CA SER A 26 5.72 -4.90 -29.22
C SER A 26 4.50 -4.22 -29.84
N HIS A 27 3.27 -4.56 -29.41
CA HIS A 27 2.06 -3.92 -29.91
C HIS A 27 2.04 -2.43 -29.54
N LYS A 28 1.72 -1.57 -30.50
CA LYS A 28 1.57 -0.13 -30.23
C LYS A 28 0.22 0.13 -29.57
N LEU A 29 0.18 1.17 -28.74
CA LEU A 29 -1.03 1.66 -28.08
C LEU A 29 -2.19 1.88 -29.08
N LYS A 30 -1.86 2.35 -30.29
CA LYS A 30 -2.83 2.58 -31.37
C LYS A 30 -3.44 1.28 -31.91
N ASP A 31 -2.65 0.22 -32.00
CA ASP A 31 -3.09 -1.08 -32.50
C ASP A 31 -3.98 -1.78 -31.48
N LEU A 32 -3.64 -1.66 -30.19
CA LEU A 32 -4.49 -2.09 -29.09
C LEU A 32 -5.84 -1.38 -29.14
N LYS A 33 -5.85 -0.04 -29.20
CA LYS A 33 -7.10 0.74 -29.32
C LYS A 33 -7.94 0.31 -30.53
N LYS A 34 -7.30 0.02 -31.67
CA LYS A 34 -7.99 -0.46 -32.87
C LYS A 34 -8.60 -1.84 -32.66
N MET A 35 -7.91 -2.77 -32.00
CA MET A 35 -8.45 -4.10 -31.68
C MET A 35 -9.76 -3.99 -30.88
N PHE A 36 -9.81 -3.14 -29.85
CA PHE A 36 -11.06 -2.89 -29.09
C PHE A 36 -12.18 -2.25 -29.93
N LEU A 37 -11.81 -1.39 -30.88
CA LEU A 37 -12.77 -0.76 -31.80
C LEU A 37 -13.28 -1.71 -32.90
N VAL A 38 -12.50 -2.73 -33.26
CA VAL A 38 -12.81 -3.72 -34.29
C VAL A 38 -13.72 -4.82 -33.77
N SER A 39 -13.81 -5.05 -32.45
CA SER A 39 -14.79 -5.93 -31.78
C SER A 39 -16.28 -5.52 -31.97
N LYS A 40 -16.56 -4.66 -32.96
CA LYS A 40 -17.83 -4.07 -33.42
C LYS A 40 -18.92 -5.09 -33.83
N GLU A 41 -18.70 -6.38 -33.63
CA GLU A 41 -19.74 -7.40 -33.78
C GLU A 41 -20.75 -7.35 -32.63
N TYR A 42 -20.39 -6.72 -31.50
CA TYR A 42 -21.32 -6.41 -30.41
C TYR A 42 -21.99 -5.05 -30.67
N GLY A 43 -23.33 -5.03 -30.66
CA GLY A 43 -24.13 -3.81 -30.88
C GLY A 43 -23.79 -2.67 -29.90
N GLU A 44 -24.23 -1.44 -30.21
CA GLU A 44 -23.91 -0.23 -29.42
C GLU A 44 -24.25 -0.35 -27.92
N GLU A 45 -25.32 -1.07 -27.55
CA GLU A 45 -25.70 -1.30 -26.16
C GLU A 45 -24.78 -2.33 -25.47
N SER A 46 -24.49 -3.46 -26.13
CA SER A 46 -23.58 -4.47 -25.59
C SER A 46 -22.15 -3.93 -25.44
N ALA A 47 -21.70 -3.07 -26.36
CA ALA A 47 -20.42 -2.39 -26.23
C ALA A 47 -20.40 -1.43 -25.03
N LYS A 48 -21.50 -0.70 -24.78
CA LYS A 48 -21.63 0.19 -23.60
C LYS A 48 -21.60 -0.57 -22.28
N GLU A 49 -22.35 -1.67 -22.17
CA GLU A 49 -22.34 -2.50 -20.97
C GLU A 49 -20.97 -3.11 -20.71
N TRP A 50 -20.31 -3.60 -21.77
CA TRP A 50 -18.95 -4.11 -21.71
C TRP A 50 -17.94 -3.02 -21.27
N TRP A 51 -18.08 -1.80 -21.79
CA TRP A 51 -17.26 -0.66 -21.36
C TRP A 51 -17.50 -0.28 -19.90
N ASN A 52 -18.74 -0.30 -19.44
CA ASN A 52 -19.06 -0.02 -18.03
C ASN A 52 -18.48 -1.08 -17.10
N MET A 53 -18.52 -2.35 -17.49
CA MET A 53 -17.89 -3.44 -16.75
C MET A 53 -16.37 -3.24 -16.66
N ILE A 54 -15.71 -2.96 -17.79
CA ILE A 54 -14.27 -2.66 -17.84
C ILE A 54 -13.92 -1.44 -16.98
N ILE A 55 -14.70 -0.36 -17.05
CA ILE A 55 -14.45 0.84 -16.25
C ILE A 55 -14.61 0.55 -14.75
N ASN A 56 -15.61 -0.25 -14.37
CA ASN A 56 -15.83 -0.61 -12.97
C ASN A 56 -14.71 -1.50 -12.43
N GLU A 57 -14.29 -2.53 -13.17
CA GLU A 57 -13.17 -3.41 -12.78
C GLU A 57 -11.86 -2.64 -12.63
N ARG A 58 -11.61 -1.64 -13.49
CA ARG A 58 -10.45 -0.75 -13.35
C ARG A 58 -10.52 0.08 -12.07
N LYS A 59 -11.69 0.64 -11.77
CA LYS A 59 -11.91 1.44 -10.58
C LYS A 59 -11.72 0.60 -9.31
N GLU A 60 -12.27 -0.61 -9.28
CA GLU A 60 -12.10 -1.54 -8.16
C GLU A 60 -10.63 -1.96 -7.96
N ARG A 61 -9.87 -2.15 -9.05
CA ARG A 61 -8.45 -2.52 -8.94
C ARG A 61 -7.59 -1.36 -8.43
N GLU A 62 -7.85 -0.14 -8.90
CA GLU A 62 -7.19 1.07 -8.38
C GLU A 62 -7.52 1.30 -6.90
N GLU A 63 -8.80 1.21 -6.51
CA GLU A 63 -9.20 1.30 -5.10
C GLU A 63 -8.55 0.22 -4.23
N LYS A 64 -8.41 -1.00 -4.76
CA LYS A 64 -7.76 -2.11 -4.04
C LYS A 64 -6.26 -1.87 -3.83
N GLU A 65 -5.56 -1.32 -4.80
CA GLU A 65 -4.15 -0.95 -4.65
C GLU A 65 -3.97 0.22 -3.67
N ILE A 66 -4.78 1.27 -3.79
CA ILE A 66 -4.76 2.40 -2.84
C ILE A 66 -5.01 1.91 -1.41
N ARG A 67 -6.00 1.03 -1.22
CA ARG A 67 -6.31 0.48 0.10
C ARG A 67 -5.19 -0.39 0.66
N LYS A 68 -4.43 -1.10 -0.19
CA LYS A 68 -3.24 -1.84 0.25
C LYS A 68 -2.12 -0.88 0.67
N GLU A 69 -1.88 0.17 -0.10
CA GLU A 69 -0.90 1.22 0.25
C GLU A 69 -1.26 1.88 1.58
N GLU A 70 -2.53 2.25 1.78
CA GLU A 70 -3.03 2.84 3.03
C GLU A 70 -2.81 1.90 4.24
N ILE A 71 -3.06 0.60 4.08
CA ILE A 71 -2.79 -0.39 5.14
C ILE A 71 -1.28 -0.50 5.42
N ALA A 72 -0.44 -0.47 4.39
CA ALA A 72 1.01 -0.54 4.55
C ALA A 72 1.56 0.71 5.26
N GLU A 73 1.09 1.89 4.89
CA GLU A 73 1.46 3.16 5.52
C GLU A 73 1.03 3.20 6.99
N ARG A 74 -0.20 2.76 7.29
CA ARG A 74 -0.69 2.68 8.67
C ARG A 74 0.13 1.70 9.52
N ARG A 75 0.52 0.56 8.96
CA ARG A 75 1.40 -0.39 9.66
C ARG A 75 2.77 0.19 9.97
N LEU A 76 3.35 0.94 9.03
CA LEU A 76 4.63 1.62 9.25
C LEU A 76 4.52 2.64 10.39
N GLN A 77 3.42 3.39 10.42
CA GLN A 77 3.17 4.37 11.47
C GLN A 77 2.98 3.72 12.85
N ASP A 78 2.23 2.62 12.93
CA ASP A 78 2.05 1.85 14.16
C ASP A 78 3.39 1.28 14.67
N GLU A 79 4.23 0.77 13.77
CA GLU A 79 5.55 0.22 14.12
C GLU A 79 6.49 1.31 14.70
N ILE A 80 6.47 2.51 14.11
CA ILE A 80 7.20 3.67 14.62
C ILE A 80 6.71 4.06 16.02
N GLN A 81 5.39 4.14 16.23
CA GLN A 81 4.84 4.47 17.55
C GLN A 81 5.20 3.45 18.62
N ILE A 82 5.17 2.16 18.28
CA ILE A 82 5.55 1.08 19.21
C ILE A 82 7.04 1.18 19.56
N ALA A 83 7.90 1.44 18.57
CA ALA A 83 9.33 1.60 18.78
C ALA A 83 9.65 2.81 19.67
N GLU A 84 8.97 3.93 19.47
CA GLU A 84 9.15 5.13 20.28
C GLU A 84 8.70 4.91 21.73
N ARG A 85 7.54 4.28 21.94
CA ARG A 85 7.08 3.91 23.28
C ARG A 85 8.07 3.00 23.99
N ARG A 86 8.59 1.96 23.31
CA ARG A 86 9.61 1.07 23.89
C ARG A 86 10.88 1.80 24.28
N ARG A 87 11.33 2.75 23.46
CA ARG A 87 12.50 3.59 23.78
C ARG A 87 12.26 4.41 25.03
N GLN A 88 11.06 4.97 25.19
CA GLN A 88 10.71 5.75 26.38
C GLN A 88 10.66 4.86 27.64
N GLU A 89 10.05 3.69 27.54
CA GLU A 89 10.01 2.69 28.63
C GLU A 89 11.42 2.23 29.03
N GLU A 90 12.34 2.01 28.08
CA GLU A 90 13.73 1.63 28.39
C GLU A 90 14.47 2.74 29.15
N ILE A 91 14.26 4.00 28.77
CA ILE A 91 14.85 5.16 29.46
C ILE A 91 14.33 5.23 30.90
N GLU A 92 13.02 5.10 31.08
CA GLU A 92 12.39 5.15 32.41
C GLU A 92 12.86 3.99 33.31
N GLN A 93 13.01 2.78 32.76
CA GLN A 93 13.58 1.64 33.50
C GLN A 93 15.02 1.89 33.94
N ARG A 94 15.86 2.48 33.07
CA ARG A 94 17.24 2.83 33.44
C ARG A 94 17.31 3.89 34.53
N GLU A 95 16.42 4.88 34.49
CA GLU A 95 16.34 5.91 35.53
C GLU A 95 15.91 5.32 36.89
N GLN A 96 14.89 4.46 36.90
CA GLN A 96 14.47 3.74 38.10
C GLN A 96 15.60 2.87 38.67
N GLU A 97 16.31 2.13 37.82
CA GLU A 97 17.45 1.31 38.26
C GLU A 97 18.57 2.17 38.85
N TYR A 98 18.87 3.31 38.25
CA TYR A 98 19.88 4.24 38.75
C TYR A 98 19.51 4.80 40.14
N GLU A 99 18.26 5.23 40.33
CA GLU A 99 17.77 5.73 41.62
C GLU A 99 17.77 4.63 42.69
N GLU A 100 17.36 3.40 42.36
CA GLU A 100 17.47 2.27 43.29
C GLU A 100 18.91 2.00 43.73
N ARG A 101 19.86 1.99 42.78
CA ARG A 101 21.29 1.78 43.08
C ARG A 101 21.83 2.89 43.99
N LYS A 102 21.45 4.14 43.74
CA LYS A 102 21.85 5.31 44.53
C LYS A 102 21.27 5.26 45.96
N GLY A 103 20.01 4.86 46.09
CA GLY A 103 19.33 4.67 47.40
C GLY A 103 19.95 3.55 48.23
N LYS A 104 20.30 2.42 47.61
CA LYS A 104 21.00 1.28 48.25
C LYS A 104 22.43 1.65 48.69
N ALA A 105 23.14 2.48 47.92
CA ALA A 105 24.47 2.96 48.29
C ALA A 105 24.43 3.90 49.53
N GLY A 106 23.47 4.83 49.59
CA GLY A 106 23.34 5.77 50.71
C GLY A 106 22.89 5.15 52.05
N THR A 107 22.22 4.01 52.02
CA THR A 107 21.83 3.25 53.22
C THR A 107 22.99 2.39 53.75
N ARG A 108 23.80 1.79 52.87
CA ARG A 108 24.97 0.98 53.25
C ARG A 108 26.06 1.80 53.99
N ILE A 109 26.24 3.07 53.65
CA ILE A 109 27.25 3.95 54.26
C ILE A 109 26.87 4.39 55.70
N ARG A 110 25.57 4.43 56.03
CA ARG A 110 25.11 4.74 57.40
C ARG A 110 25.27 3.57 58.37
N GLY A 111 25.15 2.33 57.89
CA GLY A 111 25.31 1.12 58.72
C GLY A 111 26.76 0.83 59.14
N THR A 112 27.76 1.39 58.46
CA THR A 112 29.19 1.14 58.76
C THR A 112 29.80 2.17 59.71
N LYS A 113 29.08 3.24 60.09
CA LYS A 113 29.53 4.26 61.05
C LYS A 113 29.05 4.03 62.50
N SER A 114 28.34 2.94 62.76
CA SER A 114 27.93 2.53 64.11
C SER A 114 28.59 1.20 64.48
N LYS A 115 29.89 1.23 64.80
CA LYS A 115 30.61 0.23 65.60
C LYS A 115 31.73 0.91 66.36
#